data_AF-A0AAN7C395-F1
#
_entry.id   AF-A0AAN7C395-F1
#
_cell.length_a   1.000
_cell.length_b   1.000
_cell.length_c   1.000
_cell.angle_alpha   90.00
_cell.angle_beta   90.00
_cell.angle_gamma   90.00
#
_symmetry.space_group_name_H-M   'P 1'
#
loop_
_entity.id
_entity.type
_entity.pdbx_description
1 polymer ?
#
loop_
_entity_poly.entity_id
_entity_poly.type
_entity_poly.pdbx_seq_one_letter_code
_entity_poly.pdbx_strand_id
1 'polypeptide(L)'
;MADIAAADEQAKPSVPGRLTLEAWSQGFMVGALIIMCGITFANMRREVLLHKLILIELILAIPNGFFIFFDPPVWGWYLSSTVVPLIMSWTLHNVIAWMKSKPFLGRRGNLIYIGSVLLVQPYWILEIYANFAYFNSHDSHLFIRTRPFEAAFRDPWWIFTIINLFWNIKFRYELGFIEIVQVSPRFGILLLCMSLSVISIVVDILSVTPVVPIGVINPFWKFAFVFKCFTDSIILDDFKAALDKLSRHRMSQILPFSILGDAVSERGFVRGSQRERKRPRKHGGNLDAKSITEMDMISSGQAGTSIELSDVSGLCPLSPALVHHIEHKPPGGN
;
A
#
# COMPACT_ATOMS: atom_id res chain seq x y z
N MET A 1 40.79 -16.36 -20.87
CA MET A 1 39.55 -16.30 -21.71
C MET A 1 38.30 -16.10 -20.86
N ALA A 2 38.16 -16.75 -19.69
CA ALA A 2 37.07 -16.47 -18.74
C ALA A 2 37.10 -15.02 -18.20
N ASP A 3 38.29 -14.45 -17.95
CA ASP A 3 38.42 -13.08 -17.42
C ASP A 3 38.02 -11.98 -18.43
N ILE A 4 38.15 -12.24 -19.72
CA ILE A 4 37.73 -11.29 -20.78
C ILE A 4 36.21 -11.33 -20.95
N ALA A 5 35.58 -12.49 -20.79
CA ALA A 5 34.12 -12.63 -20.82
C ALA A 5 33.45 -12.01 -19.58
N ALA A 6 34.07 -12.13 -18.40
CA ALA A 6 33.57 -11.48 -17.18
C ALA A 6 33.68 -9.94 -17.24
N ALA A 7 34.75 -9.42 -17.87
CA ALA A 7 34.93 -7.98 -18.06
C ALA A 7 33.88 -7.36 -19.01
N ASP A 8 33.43 -8.09 -20.04
CA ASP A 8 32.39 -7.64 -20.98
C ASP A 8 30.98 -7.65 -20.37
N GLU A 9 30.75 -8.48 -19.35
CA GLU A 9 29.47 -8.60 -18.62
C GLU A 9 29.32 -7.57 -17.47
N GLN A 10 30.43 -7.03 -16.97
CA GLN A 10 30.50 -5.99 -15.95
C GLN A 10 30.42 -4.56 -16.53
N ALA A 11 30.63 -4.42 -17.85
CA ALA A 11 30.60 -3.13 -18.52
C ALA A 11 29.16 -2.69 -18.87
N LYS A 12 28.99 -1.36 -19.06
CA LYS A 12 27.77 -0.81 -19.65
C LYS A 12 27.44 -1.58 -20.94
N PRO A 13 26.18 -2.02 -21.16
CA PRO A 13 25.82 -2.78 -22.34
C PRO A 13 26.22 -2.07 -23.63
N SER A 14 27.18 -2.63 -24.36
CA SER A 14 27.73 -2.08 -25.61
C SER A 14 27.04 -2.66 -26.85
N VAL A 15 26.52 -3.89 -26.74
CA VAL A 15 25.78 -4.56 -27.81
C VAL A 15 24.46 -3.81 -28.08
N PRO A 16 24.20 -3.36 -29.33
CA PRO A 16 23.06 -2.51 -29.64
C PRO A 16 21.72 -3.05 -29.15
N GLY A 17 21.43 -4.35 -29.34
CA GLY A 17 20.17 -4.94 -28.89
C GLY A 17 19.99 -4.94 -27.37
N ARG A 18 21.07 -5.18 -26.61
CA ARG A 18 21.07 -5.15 -25.15
C ARG A 18 20.90 -3.73 -24.61
N LEU A 19 21.60 -2.78 -25.22
CA LEU A 19 21.50 -1.37 -24.89
C LEU A 19 20.10 -0.81 -25.20
N THR A 20 19.53 -1.12 -26.37
CA THR A 20 18.18 -0.69 -26.74
C THR A 20 17.13 -1.26 -25.79
N LEU A 21 17.21 -2.54 -25.44
CA LEU A 21 16.27 -3.17 -24.52
C LEU A 21 16.34 -2.54 -23.12
N GLU A 22 17.55 -2.31 -22.61
CA GLU A 22 17.76 -1.67 -21.31
C GLU A 22 17.25 -0.23 -21.33
N ALA A 23 17.66 0.58 -22.30
CA ALA A 23 17.22 1.97 -22.44
C ALA A 23 15.70 2.10 -22.61
N TRP A 24 15.08 1.25 -23.42
CA TRP A 24 13.64 1.26 -23.63
C TRP A 24 12.88 0.89 -22.36
N SER A 25 13.29 -0.18 -21.67
CA SER A 25 12.62 -0.61 -20.43
C SER A 25 12.81 0.37 -19.28
N GLN A 26 13.97 1.06 -19.21
CA GLN A 26 14.18 2.17 -18.29
C GLN A 26 13.29 3.37 -18.61
N GLY A 27 13.22 3.76 -19.89
CA GLY A 27 12.34 4.84 -20.34
C GLY A 27 10.86 4.58 -20.04
N PHE A 28 10.41 3.34 -20.24
CA PHE A 28 9.06 2.91 -19.86
C PHE A 28 8.83 3.07 -18.34
N MET A 29 9.75 2.56 -17.52
CA MET A 29 9.64 2.62 -16.07
C MET A 29 9.58 4.08 -15.58
N VAL A 30 10.56 4.91 -15.96
CA VAL A 30 10.63 6.32 -15.55
C VAL A 30 9.41 7.10 -16.04
N GLY A 31 9.04 6.94 -17.31
CA GLY A 31 7.88 7.64 -17.89
C GLY A 31 6.58 7.29 -17.16
N ALA A 32 6.35 6.01 -16.86
CA ALA A 32 5.18 5.58 -16.11
C ALA A 32 5.18 6.14 -14.68
N LEU A 33 6.31 6.09 -13.97
CA LEU A 33 6.43 6.62 -12.60
C LEU A 33 6.17 8.13 -12.55
N ILE A 34 6.66 8.90 -13.52
CA ILE A 34 6.42 10.36 -13.59
C ILE A 34 4.93 10.65 -13.79
N ILE A 35 4.26 9.94 -14.70
CA ILE A 35 2.82 10.10 -14.92
C ILE A 35 2.04 9.76 -13.64
N MET A 36 2.38 8.63 -13.00
CA MET A 36 1.75 8.21 -11.74
C MET A 36 2.02 9.18 -10.59
N CYS A 37 3.21 9.78 -10.51
CA CYS A 37 3.51 10.87 -9.58
C CYS A 37 2.56 12.04 -9.81
N GLY A 38 2.37 12.46 -11.06
CA GLY A 38 1.46 13.55 -11.42
C GLY A 38 0.02 13.26 -11.00
N ILE A 39 -0.49 12.06 -11.28
CA ILE A 39 -1.84 11.62 -10.88
C ILE A 39 -1.96 11.59 -9.36
N THR A 40 -1.02 10.94 -8.67
CA THR A 40 -1.02 10.80 -7.21
C THR A 40 -0.96 12.16 -6.53
N PHE A 41 -0.16 13.08 -7.07
CA PHE A 41 -0.06 14.46 -6.56
C PHE A 41 -1.36 15.23 -6.77
N ALA A 42 -1.96 15.16 -7.97
CA ALA A 42 -3.22 15.83 -8.28
C ALA A 42 -4.39 15.33 -7.40
N ASN A 43 -4.39 14.05 -7.06
CA ASN A 43 -5.43 13.41 -6.26
C ASN A 43 -5.12 13.40 -4.75
N MET A 44 -4.00 13.98 -4.32
CA MET A 44 -3.54 13.93 -2.94
C MET A 44 -4.45 14.73 -2.00
N ARG A 45 -4.95 14.07 -0.96
CA ARG A 45 -5.69 14.71 0.15
C ARG A 45 -4.76 14.98 1.33
N ARG A 46 -4.84 16.17 1.93
CA ARG A 46 -3.90 16.65 2.97
C ARG A 46 -3.81 15.73 4.20
N GLU A 47 -4.90 15.06 4.54
CA GLU A 47 -5.05 14.24 5.76
C GLU A 47 -4.74 12.75 5.56
N VAL A 48 -4.61 12.27 4.31
CA VAL A 48 -4.44 10.83 4.05
C VAL A 48 -2.97 10.49 3.83
N LEU A 49 -2.37 9.86 4.83
CA LEU A 49 -0.95 9.46 4.82
C LEU A 49 -0.61 8.49 3.67
N LEU A 50 -1.54 7.64 3.26
CA LEU A 50 -1.33 6.65 2.19
C LEU A 50 -0.92 7.29 0.85
N HIS A 51 -1.50 8.44 0.48
CA HIS A 51 -1.15 9.15 -0.76
C HIS A 51 0.27 9.69 -0.71
N LYS A 52 0.70 10.19 0.46
CA LYS A 52 2.04 10.72 0.67
C LYS A 52 3.09 9.61 0.57
N LEU A 53 2.81 8.44 1.13
CA LEU A 53 3.72 7.29 1.03
C LEU A 53 3.85 6.78 -0.40
N ILE A 54 2.74 6.66 -1.15
CA ILE A 54 2.78 6.25 -2.57
C ILE A 54 3.57 7.26 -3.39
N LEU A 55 3.39 8.57 -3.16
CA LEU A 55 4.19 9.58 -3.84
C LEU A 55 5.70 9.46 -3.53
N ILE A 56 6.06 9.21 -2.26
CA ILE A 56 7.46 9.00 -1.86
C ILE A 56 8.03 7.73 -2.49
N GLU A 57 7.27 6.63 -2.53
CA GLU A 57 7.65 5.38 -3.19
C GLU A 57 8.03 5.61 -4.65
N LEU A 58 7.17 6.33 -5.38
CA LEU A 58 7.41 6.65 -6.79
C LEU A 58 8.66 7.53 -6.96
N ILE A 59 8.81 8.59 -6.16
CA ILE A 59 9.96 9.51 -6.23
C ILE A 59 11.28 8.79 -5.94
N LEU A 60 11.29 7.86 -4.98
CA LEU A 60 12.48 7.11 -4.62
C LEU A 60 12.95 6.16 -5.75
N ALA A 61 12.04 5.63 -6.56
CA ALA A 61 12.39 4.73 -7.65
C ALA A 61 12.89 5.45 -8.93
N ILE A 62 12.40 6.67 -9.19
CA ILE A 62 12.70 7.43 -10.42
C ILE A 62 14.20 7.58 -10.72
N PRO A 63 15.08 7.97 -9.76
CA PRO A 63 16.50 8.17 -10.03
C PRO A 63 17.20 6.96 -10.62
N ASN A 64 16.82 5.74 -10.21
CA ASN A 64 17.47 4.54 -10.71
C ASN A 64 17.29 4.36 -12.22
N GLY A 65 16.21 4.86 -12.82
CA GLY A 65 16.00 4.68 -14.25
C GLY A 65 16.88 5.53 -15.17
N PHE A 66 17.72 6.42 -14.64
CA PHE A 66 18.57 7.30 -15.43
C PHE A 66 20.00 6.79 -15.63
N PHE A 67 20.40 5.65 -15.03
CA PHE A 67 21.80 5.24 -15.05
C PHE A 67 22.37 5.04 -16.47
N ILE A 68 21.52 4.69 -17.45
CA ILE A 68 21.96 4.36 -18.80
C ILE A 68 22.52 5.55 -19.58
N PHE A 69 22.19 6.78 -19.16
CA PHE A 69 22.67 8.01 -19.78
C PHE A 69 24.15 8.30 -19.50
N PHE A 70 24.73 7.69 -18.46
CA PHE A 70 26.11 7.92 -18.07
C PHE A 70 27.05 6.92 -18.74
N ASP A 71 28.29 7.32 -18.95
CA ASP A 71 29.37 6.44 -19.40
C ASP A 71 30.23 5.98 -18.21
N PRO A 72 30.91 4.83 -18.31
CA PRO A 72 31.88 4.41 -17.29
C PRO A 72 32.96 5.48 -17.07
N PRO A 73 33.40 5.74 -15.83
CA PRO A 73 33.04 5.05 -14.58
C PRO A 73 31.77 5.57 -13.89
N VAL A 74 31.24 6.73 -14.31
CA VAL A 74 30.07 7.38 -13.66
C VAL A 74 28.84 6.48 -13.69
N TRP A 75 28.69 5.68 -14.75
CA TRP A 75 27.64 4.68 -14.89
C TRP A 75 27.52 3.75 -13.68
N GLY A 76 28.62 3.14 -13.22
CA GLY A 76 28.62 2.19 -12.10
C GLY A 76 28.30 2.86 -10.76
N TRP A 77 28.87 4.03 -10.52
CA TRP A 77 28.63 4.81 -9.30
C TRP A 77 27.19 5.30 -9.20
N TYR A 78 26.64 5.80 -10.32
CA TYR A 78 25.26 6.26 -10.37
C TYR A 78 24.27 5.10 -10.21
N LEU A 79 24.50 3.98 -10.90
CA LEU A 79 23.67 2.78 -10.75
C LEU A 79 23.66 2.30 -9.30
N SER A 80 24.82 2.12 -8.67
CA SER A 80 24.89 1.59 -7.30
C SER A 80 24.36 2.56 -6.25
N SER A 81 24.55 3.87 -6.41
CA SER A 81 23.99 4.87 -5.48
C SER A 81 22.47 4.97 -5.58
N THR A 82 21.91 4.85 -6.80
CA THR A 82 20.46 4.93 -7.03
C THR A 82 19.72 3.61 -6.76
N VAL A 83 20.43 2.48 -6.64
CA VAL A 83 19.83 1.22 -6.16
C VAL A 83 19.35 1.34 -4.70
N VAL A 84 20.01 2.15 -3.87
CA VAL A 84 19.60 2.38 -2.48
C VAL A 84 18.18 2.94 -2.39
N PRO A 85 17.83 4.07 -3.03
CA PRO A 85 16.46 4.58 -3.03
C PRO A 85 15.47 3.66 -3.77
N LEU A 86 15.89 2.90 -4.79
CA LEU A 86 15.04 1.88 -5.40
C LEU A 86 14.62 0.78 -4.39
N ILE A 87 15.57 0.27 -3.60
CA ILE A 87 15.29 -0.73 -2.56
C ILE A 87 14.43 -0.14 -1.44
N MET A 88 14.66 1.13 -1.08
CA MET A 88 13.76 1.84 -0.15
C MET A 88 12.34 1.94 -0.71
N SER A 89 12.19 2.18 -2.01
CA SER A 89 10.90 2.17 -2.70
C SER A 89 10.23 0.80 -2.61
N TRP A 90 10.95 -0.30 -2.89
CA TRP A 90 10.39 -1.66 -2.75
C TRP A 90 9.96 -1.99 -1.32
N THR A 91 10.75 -1.58 -0.32
CA THR A 91 10.36 -1.74 1.08
C THR A 91 9.11 -0.93 1.40
N LEU A 92 9.04 0.32 0.91
CA LEU A 92 7.88 1.19 1.12
C LEU A 92 6.62 0.64 0.45
N HIS A 93 6.74 0.07 -0.75
CA HIS A 93 5.65 -0.64 -1.44
C HIS A 93 5.07 -1.75 -0.55
N ASN A 94 5.93 -2.56 0.06
CA ASN A 94 5.51 -3.64 0.95
C ASN A 94 4.79 -3.12 2.21
N VAL A 95 5.19 -1.94 2.72
CA VAL A 95 4.51 -1.24 3.82
C VAL A 95 3.17 -0.66 3.37
N ILE A 96 3.06 -0.14 2.15
CA ILE A 96 1.80 0.36 1.58
C ILE A 96 0.81 -0.80 1.41
N ALA A 97 1.26 -1.92 0.86
CA ALA A 97 0.47 -3.15 0.75
C ALA A 97 0.02 -3.68 2.12
N TRP A 98 0.88 -3.58 3.15
CA TRP A 98 0.52 -3.88 4.53
C TRP A 98 -0.59 -2.96 5.04
N MET A 99 -0.46 -1.64 4.87
CA MET A 99 -1.47 -0.67 5.32
C MET A 99 -2.84 -0.91 4.65
N LYS A 100 -2.84 -1.32 3.38
CA LYS A 100 -4.06 -1.67 2.63
C LYS A 100 -4.69 -2.98 3.11
N SER A 101 -3.88 -3.97 3.46
CA SER A 101 -4.35 -5.28 3.93
C SER A 101 -4.66 -5.31 5.44
N LYS A 102 -4.09 -4.40 6.22
CA LYS A 102 -4.25 -4.26 7.67
C LYS A 102 -5.70 -4.40 8.19
N PRO A 103 -6.74 -3.74 7.63
CA PRO A 103 -8.10 -3.89 8.13
C PRO A 103 -8.66 -5.32 7.98
N PHE A 104 -8.08 -6.14 7.11
CA PHE A 104 -8.49 -7.53 6.89
C PHE A 104 -7.65 -8.54 7.69
N LEU A 105 -6.55 -8.10 8.33
CA LEU A 105 -5.63 -8.95 9.06
C LEU A 105 -5.89 -8.91 10.57
N GLY A 106 -5.97 -10.06 11.22
CA GLY A 106 -5.99 -10.15 12.68
C GLY A 106 -4.67 -9.70 13.33
N ARG A 107 -4.64 -9.46 14.64
CA ARG A 107 -3.45 -8.95 15.37
C ARG A 107 -2.18 -9.78 15.12
N ARG A 108 -2.29 -11.11 15.08
CA ARG A 108 -1.15 -12.01 14.84
C ARG A 108 -0.65 -11.92 13.39
N GLY A 109 -1.56 -11.93 12.42
CA GLY A 109 -1.20 -11.81 11.00
C GLY A 109 -0.55 -10.46 10.69
N ASN A 110 -1.03 -9.38 11.32
CA ASN A 110 -0.43 -8.06 11.23
C ASN A 110 1.03 -8.03 11.70
N LEU A 111 1.33 -8.68 12.83
CA LEU A 111 2.68 -8.74 13.39
C LEU A 111 3.62 -9.62 12.55
N ILE A 112 3.12 -10.74 12.03
CA ILE A 112 3.88 -11.62 11.12
C ILE A 112 4.21 -10.89 9.82
N TYR A 113 3.24 -10.18 9.23
CA TYR A 113 3.46 -9.44 7.99
C TYR A 113 4.58 -8.42 8.16
N ILE A 114 4.46 -7.49 9.12
CA ILE A 114 5.48 -6.46 9.30
C ILE A 114 6.81 -7.03 9.79
N GLY A 115 6.77 -8.07 10.64
CA GLY A 115 7.97 -8.78 11.10
C GLY A 115 8.76 -9.38 9.94
N SER A 116 8.07 -9.99 8.97
CA SER A 116 8.73 -10.52 7.78
C SER A 116 9.34 -9.42 6.88
N VAL A 117 8.70 -8.25 6.74
CA VAL A 117 9.27 -7.10 6.01
C VAL A 117 10.55 -6.57 6.69
N LEU A 118 10.63 -6.65 8.02
CA LEU A 118 11.84 -6.27 8.76
C LEU A 118 12.95 -7.33 8.63
N LEU A 119 12.60 -8.61 8.62
CA LEU A 119 13.56 -9.71 8.51
C LEU A 119 14.29 -9.74 7.16
N VAL A 120 13.74 -9.13 6.11
CA VAL A 120 14.41 -9.07 4.81
C VAL A 120 15.43 -7.93 4.69
N GLN A 121 15.45 -6.97 5.62
CA GLN A 121 16.37 -5.83 5.55
C GLN A 121 17.87 -6.22 5.51
N PRO A 122 18.35 -7.23 6.26
CA PRO A 122 19.74 -7.69 6.14
C PRO A 122 20.10 -8.21 4.74
N TYR A 123 19.17 -8.88 4.05
CA TYR A 123 19.38 -9.31 2.67
C TYR A 123 19.55 -8.10 1.74
N TRP A 124 18.73 -7.06 1.91
CA TRP A 124 18.83 -5.85 1.09
C TRP A 124 20.13 -5.08 1.30
N ILE A 125 20.64 -5.02 2.53
CA ILE A 125 21.95 -4.41 2.82
C ILE A 125 23.06 -5.18 2.09
N LEU A 126 22.99 -6.51 2.12
CA LEU A 126 23.94 -7.37 1.40
C LEU A 126 23.86 -7.16 -0.11
N GLU A 127 22.65 -7.04 -0.66
CA GLU A 127 22.42 -6.83 -2.10
C GLU A 127 22.93 -5.45 -2.58
N ILE A 128 22.77 -4.39 -1.77
CA ILE A 128 23.36 -3.06 -2.05
C ILE A 128 24.88 -3.17 -2.16
N TYR A 129 25.51 -3.85 -1.19
CA TYR A 129 26.95 -4.06 -1.22
C TYR A 129 27.39 -4.92 -2.42
N ALA A 130 26.66 -6.00 -2.71
CA ALA A 130 26.90 -6.88 -3.84
C ALA A 130 26.84 -6.12 -5.17
N ASN A 131 25.83 -5.26 -5.34
CA ASN A 131 25.66 -4.41 -6.50
C ASN A 131 26.83 -3.42 -6.63
N PHE A 132 27.19 -2.74 -5.54
CA PHE A 132 28.32 -1.82 -5.54
C PHE A 132 29.62 -2.51 -5.93
N ALA A 133 29.91 -3.67 -5.32
CA ALA A 133 31.11 -4.46 -5.60
C ALA A 133 31.12 -4.98 -7.05
N TYR A 134 29.97 -5.38 -7.60
CA TYR A 134 29.90 -5.90 -8.98
C TYR A 134 30.16 -4.82 -10.04
N PHE A 135 29.63 -3.61 -9.86
CA PHE A 135 29.73 -2.54 -10.87
C PHE A 135 30.90 -1.56 -10.66
N ASN A 136 31.49 -1.51 -9.47
CA ASN A 136 32.58 -0.60 -9.14
C ASN A 136 33.87 -1.30 -8.67
N SER A 137 33.81 -2.60 -8.36
CA SER A 137 34.97 -3.42 -7.98
C SER A 137 35.08 -4.63 -8.91
N HIS A 138 36.20 -5.37 -8.85
CA HIS A 138 36.43 -6.55 -9.72
C HIS A 138 35.78 -7.83 -9.17
N ASP A 139 35.00 -7.75 -8.09
CA ASP A 139 34.43 -8.91 -7.39
C ASP A 139 33.02 -9.25 -7.91
N SER A 140 32.92 -10.21 -8.82
CA SER A 140 31.65 -10.61 -9.45
C SER A 140 30.84 -11.67 -8.69
N HIS A 141 31.48 -12.42 -7.78
CA HIS A 141 30.91 -13.69 -7.32
C HIS A 141 29.71 -13.52 -6.38
N LEU A 142 29.66 -12.44 -5.58
CA LEU A 142 28.61 -12.23 -4.58
C LEU A 142 27.25 -11.95 -5.26
N PHE A 143 27.24 -10.99 -6.18
CA PHE A 143 26.04 -10.53 -6.89
C PHE A 143 25.39 -11.66 -7.72
N ILE A 144 26.21 -12.46 -8.42
CA ILE A 144 25.71 -13.58 -9.23
C ILE A 144 25.03 -14.64 -8.34
N ARG A 145 25.53 -14.87 -7.12
CA ARG A 145 24.94 -15.85 -6.19
C ARG A 145 23.67 -15.36 -5.51
N THR A 146 23.54 -14.06 -5.25
CA THR A 146 22.43 -13.49 -4.47
C THR A 146 21.23 -13.14 -5.34
N ARG A 147 21.47 -12.87 -6.63
CA ARG A 147 20.46 -12.46 -7.61
C ARG A 147 19.25 -13.40 -7.77
N PRO A 148 19.37 -14.74 -7.77
CA PRO A 148 18.20 -15.63 -7.83
C PRO A 148 17.23 -15.47 -6.66
N PHE A 149 17.71 -14.96 -5.53
CA PHE A 149 16.88 -14.74 -4.35
C PHE A 149 16.18 -13.38 -4.36
N GLU A 150 16.54 -12.46 -5.26
CA GLU A 150 16.03 -11.09 -5.30
C GLU A 150 14.51 -11.05 -5.40
N ALA A 151 13.94 -11.76 -6.38
CA ALA A 151 12.49 -11.83 -6.55
C ALA A 151 11.78 -12.44 -5.33
N ALA A 152 12.39 -13.47 -4.72
CA ALA A 152 11.84 -14.14 -3.54
C ALA A 152 11.87 -13.24 -2.29
N PHE A 153 12.79 -12.30 -2.19
CA PHE A 153 12.87 -11.32 -1.10
C PHE A 153 12.15 -10.00 -1.41
N ARG A 154 11.74 -9.77 -2.66
CA ARG A 154 11.01 -8.56 -3.08
C ARG A 154 9.49 -8.75 -3.08
N ASP A 155 9.02 -9.86 -3.63
CA ASP A 155 7.64 -10.01 -4.11
C ASP A 155 6.63 -10.81 -3.22
N PRO A 156 7.00 -11.58 -2.17
CA PRO A 156 6.03 -12.41 -1.43
C PRO A 156 4.82 -11.66 -0.87
N TRP A 157 5.04 -10.46 -0.33
CA TRP A 157 3.98 -9.63 0.27
C TRP A 157 2.98 -9.14 -0.77
N TRP A 158 3.45 -8.88 -1.98
CA TRP A 158 2.57 -8.50 -3.09
C TRP A 158 1.67 -9.66 -3.52
N ILE A 159 2.25 -10.86 -3.65
CA ILE A 159 1.48 -12.09 -3.95
C ILE A 159 0.44 -12.35 -2.86
N PHE A 160 0.82 -12.20 -1.59
CA PHE A 160 -0.11 -12.31 -0.48
C PHE A 160 -1.25 -11.29 -0.57
N THR A 161 -0.94 -10.02 -0.90
CA THR A 161 -1.93 -8.94 -1.00
C THR A 161 -2.94 -9.23 -2.11
N ILE A 162 -2.48 -9.72 -3.26
CA ILE A 162 -3.35 -10.14 -4.36
C ILE A 162 -4.26 -11.29 -3.93
N ILE A 163 -3.70 -12.36 -3.37
CA ILE A 163 -4.49 -13.53 -2.92
C ILE A 163 -5.52 -13.11 -1.88
N ASN A 164 -5.12 -12.29 -0.89
CA ASN A 164 -6.01 -11.79 0.14
C ASN A 164 -7.13 -10.93 -0.45
N LEU A 165 -6.84 -10.07 -1.44
CA LEU A 165 -7.86 -9.29 -2.12
C LEU A 165 -8.85 -10.19 -2.87
N PHE A 166 -8.36 -11.12 -3.69
CA PHE A 166 -9.21 -12.06 -4.43
C PHE A 166 -10.06 -12.93 -3.50
N TRP A 167 -9.49 -13.39 -2.39
CA TRP A 167 -10.21 -14.12 -1.36
C TRP A 167 -11.34 -13.28 -0.77
N ASN A 168 -11.06 -12.03 -0.39
CA ASN A 168 -12.09 -11.14 0.15
C ASN A 168 -13.18 -10.83 -0.89
N ILE A 169 -12.83 -10.65 -2.16
CA ILE A 169 -13.80 -10.44 -3.25
C ILE A 169 -14.74 -11.64 -3.36
N LYS A 170 -14.18 -12.84 -3.48
CA LYS A 170 -14.95 -14.08 -3.68
C LYS A 170 -15.86 -14.38 -2.49
N PHE A 171 -15.33 -14.30 -1.27
CA PHE A 171 -16.06 -14.71 -0.07
C PHE A 171 -16.99 -13.64 0.51
N ARG A 172 -16.67 -12.35 0.38
CA ARG A 172 -17.52 -11.30 0.96
C ARG A 172 -18.56 -10.75 0.01
N TYR A 173 -18.29 -10.79 -1.29
CA TYR A 173 -19.15 -10.14 -2.26
C TYR A 173 -19.92 -11.13 -3.14
N GLU A 174 -19.52 -12.41 -3.22
CA GLU A 174 -20.19 -13.46 -4.02
C GLU A 174 -20.43 -13.10 -5.50
N LEU A 175 -19.78 -12.04 -6.01
CA LEU A 175 -19.99 -11.52 -7.35
C LEU A 175 -19.01 -12.16 -8.35
N GLY A 176 -19.50 -12.43 -9.56
CA GLY A 176 -18.68 -12.92 -10.65
C GLY A 176 -17.72 -11.85 -11.19
N PHE A 177 -16.58 -12.26 -11.77
CA PHE A 177 -15.59 -11.33 -12.33
C PHE A 177 -16.18 -10.38 -13.39
N ILE A 178 -17.09 -10.89 -14.23
CA ILE A 178 -17.73 -10.10 -15.29
C ILE A 178 -18.69 -9.06 -14.71
N GLU A 179 -19.47 -9.43 -13.69
CA GLU A 179 -20.39 -8.51 -12.99
C GLU A 179 -19.62 -7.40 -12.28
N ILE A 180 -18.48 -7.73 -11.67
CA ILE A 180 -17.59 -6.78 -11.02
C ILE A 180 -17.10 -5.72 -12.02
N VAL A 181 -16.66 -6.13 -13.21
CA VAL A 181 -16.17 -5.21 -14.25
C VAL A 181 -17.30 -4.32 -14.79
N GLN A 182 -18.51 -4.87 -14.93
CA GLN A 182 -19.67 -4.10 -15.38
C GLN A 182 -20.12 -3.05 -14.35
N VAL A 183 -20.08 -3.38 -13.06
CA VAL A 183 -20.47 -2.47 -11.97
C VAL A 183 -19.41 -1.39 -11.75
N SER A 184 -18.13 -1.73 -11.87
CA SER A 184 -17.02 -0.79 -11.70
C SER A 184 -15.86 -1.10 -12.66
N PRO A 185 -15.78 -0.43 -13.83
CA PRO A 185 -14.73 -0.68 -14.81
C PRO A 185 -13.32 -0.38 -14.24
N ARG A 186 -13.21 0.59 -13.32
CA ARG A 186 -11.95 0.92 -12.63
C ARG A 186 -11.42 -0.23 -11.79
N PHE A 187 -12.31 -0.98 -11.15
CA PHE A 187 -11.93 -2.17 -10.41
C PHE A 187 -11.48 -3.30 -11.33
N GLY A 188 -12.06 -3.41 -12.53
CA GLY A 188 -11.57 -4.32 -13.57
C GLY A 188 -10.14 -4.02 -14.00
N ILE A 189 -9.82 -2.75 -14.27
CA ILE A 189 -8.46 -2.31 -14.63
C ILE A 189 -7.48 -2.64 -13.48
N LEU A 190 -7.89 -2.41 -12.23
CA LEU A 190 -7.10 -2.77 -11.05
C LEU A 190 -6.72 -4.26 -11.04
N LEU A 191 -7.69 -5.16 -11.22
CA LEU A 191 -7.45 -6.61 -11.23
C LEU A 191 -6.58 -7.05 -12.41
N LEU A 192 -6.76 -6.42 -13.57
CA LEU A 192 -5.93 -6.67 -14.75
C LEU A 192 -4.45 -6.30 -14.45
N CYS A 193 -4.21 -5.13 -13.89
CA CYS A 193 -2.86 -4.68 -13.53
C CYS A 193 -2.21 -5.58 -12.47
N MET A 194 -2.97 -6.00 -11.45
CA MET A 194 -2.51 -7.00 -10.49
C MET A 194 -2.11 -8.31 -11.19
N SER A 195 -2.93 -8.80 -12.13
CA SER A 195 -2.64 -10.04 -12.86
C SER A 195 -1.38 -9.91 -13.73
N LEU A 196 -1.25 -8.79 -14.47
CA LEU A 196 -0.07 -8.50 -15.29
C LEU A 196 1.21 -8.38 -14.44
N SER A 197 1.11 -7.84 -13.23
CA SER A 197 2.25 -7.79 -12.31
C SER A 197 2.71 -9.18 -11.89
N VAL A 198 1.79 -10.11 -11.60
CA VAL A 198 2.12 -11.50 -11.22
C VAL A 198 2.76 -12.24 -12.39
N ILE A 199 2.21 -12.10 -13.60
CA ILE A 199 2.80 -12.69 -14.81
C ILE A 199 4.24 -12.18 -14.99
N SER A 200 4.44 -10.88 -14.82
CA SER A 200 5.77 -10.27 -14.93
C SER A 200 6.75 -10.79 -13.86
N ILE A 201 6.30 -11.00 -12.62
CA ILE A 201 7.11 -11.62 -11.54
C ILE A 201 7.48 -13.07 -11.90
N VAL A 202 6.55 -13.85 -12.46
CA VAL A 202 6.84 -15.23 -12.85
C VAL A 202 7.90 -15.26 -13.96
N VAL A 203 7.76 -14.41 -14.98
CA VAL A 203 8.75 -14.32 -16.06
C VAL A 203 10.09 -13.80 -15.55
N ASP A 204 10.07 -12.85 -14.60
CA ASP A 204 11.26 -12.34 -13.91
C ASP A 204 12.05 -13.48 -13.24
N ILE A 205 11.38 -14.29 -12.41
CA ILE A 205 11.98 -15.47 -11.76
C ILE A 205 12.51 -16.47 -12.79
N LEU A 206 11.74 -16.77 -13.84
CA LEU A 206 12.12 -17.72 -14.88
C LEU A 206 13.35 -17.25 -15.68
N SER A 207 13.54 -15.94 -15.83
CA SER A 207 14.69 -15.38 -16.55
C SER A 207 15.98 -15.37 -15.72
N VAL A 208 15.87 -15.34 -14.38
CA VAL A 208 17.03 -15.40 -13.47
C VAL A 208 17.40 -16.86 -13.15
N THR A 209 16.46 -17.79 -13.30
CA THR A 209 16.72 -19.23 -13.18
C THR A 209 17.29 -19.75 -14.53
N PRO A 210 18.30 -20.63 -14.57
CA PRO A 210 18.92 -21.11 -15.81
C PRO A 210 18.00 -21.90 -16.77
N VAL A 211 16.68 -21.96 -16.49
CA VAL A 211 15.67 -22.65 -17.26
C VAL A 211 15.30 -21.87 -18.53
N VAL A 212 15.49 -20.53 -18.56
CA VAL A 212 15.28 -19.71 -19.76
C VAL A 212 16.49 -18.80 -19.99
N PRO A 213 17.24 -18.96 -21.10
CA PRO A 213 18.40 -18.12 -21.42
C PRO A 213 17.95 -16.75 -21.97
N ILE A 214 17.17 -16.01 -21.20
CA ILE A 214 16.99 -14.58 -21.40
C ILE A 214 18.22 -13.97 -20.73
N GLY A 215 19.08 -13.29 -21.49
CA GLY A 215 20.36 -12.81 -20.99
C GLY A 215 20.25 -11.92 -19.72
N VAL A 216 21.40 -11.51 -19.18
CA VAL A 216 21.57 -10.73 -17.94
C VAL A 216 20.64 -9.52 -17.77
N ILE A 217 20.12 -8.98 -18.87
CA ILE A 217 19.20 -7.83 -18.89
C ILE A 217 17.76 -8.31 -18.90
N ASN A 218 17.08 -8.06 -17.79
CA ASN A 218 15.72 -8.50 -17.55
C ASN A 218 14.79 -7.28 -17.37
N PRO A 219 13.86 -7.02 -18.31
CA PRO A 219 12.92 -5.91 -18.20
C PRO A 219 11.68 -6.22 -17.34
N PHE A 220 11.44 -7.49 -17.00
CA PHE A 220 10.17 -7.93 -16.42
C PHE A 220 9.97 -7.47 -14.98
N TRP A 221 11.02 -7.36 -14.17
CA TRP A 221 10.90 -6.73 -12.85
C TRP A 221 10.44 -5.27 -12.94
N LYS A 222 10.87 -4.52 -13.97
CA LYS A 222 10.46 -3.12 -14.19
C LYS A 222 8.98 -3.04 -14.52
N PHE A 223 8.49 -3.96 -15.35
CA PHE A 223 7.05 -4.08 -15.62
C PHE A 223 6.25 -4.46 -14.37
N ALA A 224 6.71 -5.46 -13.63
CA ALA A 224 6.10 -5.85 -12.37
C ALA A 224 6.00 -4.66 -11.41
N PHE A 225 7.08 -3.88 -11.29
CA PHE A 225 7.13 -2.69 -10.47
C PHE A 225 6.16 -1.60 -10.94
N VAL A 226 6.15 -1.27 -12.24
CA VAL A 226 5.20 -0.28 -12.79
C VAL A 226 3.75 -0.69 -12.55
N PHE A 227 3.39 -1.97 -12.79
CA PHE A 227 2.02 -2.44 -12.58
C PHE A 227 1.61 -2.43 -11.10
N LYS A 228 2.54 -2.72 -10.19
CA LYS A 228 2.33 -2.60 -8.74
C LYS A 228 2.02 -1.16 -8.35
N CYS A 229 2.89 -0.22 -8.72
CA CYS A 229 2.71 1.19 -8.40
C CYS A 229 1.42 1.75 -9.04
N PHE A 230 1.09 1.30 -10.26
CA PHE A 230 -0.13 1.72 -10.95
C PHE A 230 -1.39 1.24 -10.24
N THR A 231 -1.35 0.01 -9.75
CA THR A 231 -2.41 -0.55 -8.89
C THR A 231 -2.57 0.29 -7.63
N ASP A 232 -1.47 0.80 -7.07
CA ASP A 232 -1.50 1.64 -5.90
C ASP A 232 -2.13 3.01 -6.15
N SER A 233 -1.83 3.65 -7.29
CA SER A 233 -2.47 4.88 -7.73
C SER A 233 -3.98 4.66 -8.01
N ILE A 234 -4.38 3.57 -8.67
CA ILE A 234 -5.81 3.28 -8.92
C ILE A 234 -6.58 3.07 -7.60
N ILE A 235 -5.96 2.42 -6.61
CA ILE A 235 -6.60 2.18 -5.31
C ILE A 235 -6.88 3.50 -4.59
N LEU A 236 -5.98 4.48 -4.70
CA LEU A 236 -6.15 5.78 -4.04
C LEU A 236 -7.32 6.58 -4.59
N ASP A 237 -7.53 6.54 -5.90
CA ASP A 237 -8.46 7.45 -6.57
C ASP A 237 -9.92 7.18 -6.18
N ASP A 238 -10.35 5.92 -6.07
CA ASP A 238 -11.78 5.62 -5.88
C ASP A 238 -12.10 4.19 -5.38
N PHE A 239 -11.15 3.46 -4.78
CA PHE A 239 -11.39 2.08 -4.35
C PHE A 239 -12.56 1.94 -3.36
N LYS A 240 -12.65 2.83 -2.37
CA LYS A 240 -13.74 2.82 -1.39
C LYS A 240 -15.08 3.11 -2.05
N ALA A 241 -15.13 4.11 -2.93
CA ALA A 241 -16.34 4.45 -3.67
C ALA A 241 -16.79 3.31 -4.60
N ALA A 242 -15.85 2.60 -5.22
CA ALA A 242 -16.11 1.42 -6.03
C ALA A 242 -16.64 0.24 -5.19
N LEU A 243 -16.02 -0.05 -4.04
CA LEU A 243 -16.52 -1.07 -3.12
C LEU A 243 -17.89 -0.73 -2.55
N ASP A 244 -18.14 0.55 -2.23
CA ASP A 244 -19.45 1.01 -1.75
C ASP A 244 -20.52 0.86 -2.84
N LYS A 245 -20.18 1.15 -4.10
CA LYS A 245 -21.08 0.88 -5.24
C LYS A 245 -21.37 -0.61 -5.40
N LEU A 246 -20.35 -1.46 -5.27
CA LEU A 246 -20.47 -2.90 -5.37
C LEU A 246 -21.32 -3.49 -4.22
N SER A 247 -21.08 -3.03 -2.99
CA SER A 247 -21.86 -3.38 -1.79
C SER A 247 -23.33 -2.97 -1.92
N ARG A 248 -23.59 -1.73 -2.36
CA ARG A 248 -24.96 -1.24 -2.61
C ARG A 248 -25.66 -2.04 -3.71
N HIS A 249 -24.96 -2.38 -4.79
CA HIS A 249 -25.52 -3.21 -5.86
C HIS A 249 -25.94 -4.60 -5.35
N ARG A 250 -25.07 -5.26 -4.58
CA ARG A 250 -25.39 -6.55 -3.94
C ARG A 250 -26.56 -6.44 -2.96
N MET A 251 -26.59 -5.40 -2.12
CA MET A 251 -27.73 -5.19 -1.20
C MET A 251 -29.03 -4.99 -1.98
N SER A 252 -28.99 -4.27 -3.11
CA SER A 252 -30.15 -4.05 -3.98
C SER A 252 -30.62 -5.30 -4.74
N GLN A 253 -29.75 -6.30 -4.95
CA GLN A 253 -30.13 -7.59 -5.55
C GLN A 253 -30.75 -8.56 -4.53
N ILE A 254 -30.44 -8.42 -3.24
CA ILE A 254 -30.95 -9.32 -2.19
C ILE A 254 -32.28 -8.83 -1.60
N LEU A 255 -32.48 -7.52 -1.50
CA LEU A 255 -33.75 -6.91 -1.09
C LEU A 255 -35.00 -7.32 -1.92
N PRO A 256 -34.96 -7.48 -3.26
CA PRO A 256 -36.13 -7.92 -4.02
C PRO A 256 -36.50 -9.37 -3.73
N PHE A 257 -35.56 -10.22 -3.29
CA PHE A 257 -35.86 -11.61 -2.94
C PHE A 257 -36.48 -11.73 -1.54
N SER A 258 -36.04 -10.90 -0.58
CA SER A 258 -36.60 -10.89 0.77
C SER A 258 -38.02 -10.31 0.82
N ILE A 259 -38.32 -9.24 0.07
CA ILE A 259 -39.68 -8.68 -0.01
C ILE A 259 -40.64 -9.63 -0.74
N LEU A 260 -40.17 -10.37 -1.75
CA LEU A 260 -41.00 -11.37 -2.42
C LEU A 260 -41.24 -12.61 -1.53
N GLY A 261 -40.24 -13.02 -0.74
CA GLY A 261 -40.38 -14.08 0.26
C GLY A 261 -41.38 -13.74 1.36
N ASP A 262 -41.35 -12.51 1.88
CA ASP A 262 -42.33 -12.04 2.87
C ASP A 262 -43.72 -11.88 2.24
N ALA A 263 -43.84 -11.38 1.01
CA ALA A 263 -45.14 -11.23 0.33
C ALA A 263 -45.78 -12.58 -0.09
N VAL A 264 -44.99 -13.66 -0.15
CA VAL A 264 -45.47 -15.03 -0.38
C VAL A 264 -45.80 -15.71 0.97
N SER A 265 -45.02 -15.45 2.02
CA SER A 265 -45.29 -15.94 3.38
C SER A 265 -46.57 -15.32 3.96
N GLU A 266 -46.81 -14.03 3.74
CA GLU A 266 -48.01 -13.32 4.19
C GLU A 266 -49.29 -13.75 3.43
N ARG A 267 -49.14 -14.28 2.21
CA ARG A 267 -50.25 -14.85 1.43
C ARG A 267 -50.62 -16.29 1.84
N GLY A 268 -49.80 -16.95 2.67
CA GLY A 268 -50.05 -18.29 3.18
C GLY A 268 -50.86 -18.36 4.48
N PHE A 269 -51.09 -17.23 5.17
CA PHE A 269 -51.68 -17.23 6.52
C PHE A 269 -53.06 -16.57 6.65
N VAL A 270 -53.79 -16.37 5.53
CA VAL A 270 -55.18 -15.89 5.55
C VAL A 270 -56.14 -17.04 5.29
N ARG A 271 -56.20 -18.03 6.20
CA ARG A 271 -57.39 -18.88 6.35
C ARG A 271 -57.43 -19.55 7.73
N GLY A 272 -58.03 -18.89 8.71
CA GLY A 272 -58.47 -19.60 9.92
C GLY A 272 -58.61 -18.78 11.21
N SER A 273 -59.83 -18.32 11.46
CA SER A 273 -60.43 -18.13 12.78
C SER A 273 -60.07 -16.92 13.64
N GLN A 274 -61.11 -16.11 13.87
CA GLN A 274 -61.28 -15.20 15.01
C GLN A 274 -60.98 -15.87 16.36
N ARG A 275 -60.40 -15.13 17.30
CA ARG A 275 -61.04 -14.72 18.58
C ARG A 275 -60.21 -13.71 19.38
N GLU A 276 -60.92 -12.76 19.98
CA GLU A 276 -60.49 -11.67 20.86
C GLU A 276 -59.54 -12.04 22.02
N ARG A 277 -58.59 -11.13 22.35
CA ARG A 277 -58.52 -10.43 23.66
C ARG A 277 -57.38 -9.37 23.76
N LYS A 278 -57.80 -8.15 24.15
CA LYS A 278 -57.19 -7.05 24.96
C LYS A 278 -55.65 -6.77 24.96
N ARG A 279 -55.33 -5.48 24.69
CA ARG A 279 -54.06 -4.70 24.81
C ARG A 279 -53.40 -4.68 26.23
N PRO A 280 -52.27 -3.95 26.47
CA PRO A 280 -50.92 -4.05 25.89
C PRO A 280 -49.84 -4.14 27.01
N ARG A 281 -48.61 -4.59 26.71
CA ARG A 281 -47.47 -4.46 27.65
C ARG A 281 -46.21 -4.01 26.91
N LYS A 282 -45.67 -2.86 27.33
CA LYS A 282 -44.40 -2.25 26.90
C LYS A 282 -43.20 -2.98 27.51
N HIS A 283 -42.31 -3.49 26.66
CA HIS A 283 -40.84 -3.62 26.81
C HIS A 283 -40.37 -4.19 25.45
N GLY A 284 -39.54 -3.54 24.64
CA GLY A 284 -38.27 -2.91 24.97
C GLY A 284 -37.17 -3.95 24.75
N GLY A 285 -36.64 -4.07 23.52
CA GLY A 285 -35.56 -5.01 23.20
C GLY A 285 -35.35 -5.21 21.71
N ASN A 286 -34.87 -4.18 21.01
CA ASN A 286 -34.38 -4.29 19.64
C ASN A 286 -32.94 -4.84 19.68
N LEU A 287 -32.78 -6.13 19.41
CA LEU A 287 -31.50 -6.80 19.21
C LEU A 287 -31.51 -7.34 17.78
N ASP A 288 -31.08 -6.51 16.84
CA ASP A 288 -30.37 -6.89 15.61
C ASP A 288 -30.13 -5.64 14.76
N ALA A 289 -29.27 -4.75 15.27
CA ALA A 289 -28.76 -3.58 14.52
C ALA A 289 -27.42 -3.10 15.11
N LYS A 290 -26.55 -4.01 15.56
CA LYS A 290 -25.35 -3.66 16.32
C LYS A 290 -24.02 -4.13 15.70
N SER A 291 -23.90 -4.13 14.38
CA SER A 291 -22.60 -4.34 13.71
C SER A 291 -22.19 -3.28 12.69
N ILE A 292 -22.97 -2.20 12.51
CA ILE A 292 -22.66 -1.13 11.52
C ILE A 292 -22.74 0.25 12.17
N THR A 293 -22.18 0.39 13.38
CA THR A 293 -22.09 1.71 14.04
C THR A 293 -20.90 1.80 15.01
N GLU A 294 -19.83 1.05 14.75
CA GLU A 294 -18.56 1.19 15.47
C GLU A 294 -17.42 1.66 14.56
N MET A 295 -17.74 2.03 13.31
CA MET A 295 -16.75 2.53 12.33
C MET A 295 -16.76 4.06 12.18
N ASP A 296 -17.60 4.77 12.92
CA ASP A 296 -17.76 6.24 12.85
C ASP A 296 -17.46 6.99 14.17
N MET A 297 -16.78 6.38 15.15
CA MET A 297 -16.39 7.07 16.41
C MET A 297 -14.88 7.06 16.72
N ILE A 298 -14.01 6.99 15.71
CA ILE A 298 -12.55 7.23 15.90
C ILE A 298 -12.01 8.28 14.90
N SER A 299 -12.85 9.11 14.28
CA SER A 299 -12.38 10.09 13.28
C SER A 299 -12.86 11.52 13.46
N SER A 300 -13.49 11.90 14.57
CA SER A 300 -13.84 13.30 14.81
C SER A 300 -13.91 13.61 16.31
N GLY A 301 -13.01 14.46 16.80
CA GLY A 301 -13.08 15.01 18.16
C GLY A 301 -11.73 15.36 18.78
N GLN A 302 -11.21 16.54 18.44
CA GLN A 302 -10.10 17.20 19.13
C GLN A 302 -10.68 18.29 20.05
N ALA A 303 -10.52 18.17 21.37
CA ALA A 303 -10.50 19.24 22.41
C ALA A 303 -10.29 18.56 23.78
N GLY A 304 -9.26 18.89 24.58
CA GLY A 304 -9.36 19.90 25.66
C GLY A 304 -10.46 19.50 26.66
N THR A 305 -10.22 19.11 27.91
CA THR A 305 -9.54 19.85 28.99
C THR A 305 -9.51 18.99 30.28
N SER A 306 -8.68 19.43 31.25
CA SER A 306 -8.81 19.25 32.71
C SER A 306 -8.60 17.84 33.30
N ILE A 307 -7.38 17.62 33.80
CA ILE A 307 -7.10 16.66 34.88
C ILE A 307 -7.30 17.43 36.19
N GLU A 308 -8.46 17.24 36.82
CA GLU A 308 -8.67 17.51 38.25
C GLU A 308 -8.17 16.29 39.02
N LEU A 309 -7.16 16.46 39.86
CA LEU A 309 -6.68 15.44 40.79
C LEU A 309 -7.20 15.78 42.19
N SER A 310 -7.84 14.81 42.82
CA SER A 310 -8.49 14.90 44.12
C SER A 310 -7.49 14.89 45.28
N ASP A 311 -7.87 15.63 46.32
CA ASP A 311 -7.33 15.76 47.69
C ASP A 311 -6.74 14.49 48.33
N VAL A 312 -5.55 14.62 48.95
CA VAL A 312 -5.18 13.99 50.25
C VAL A 312 -4.08 14.82 50.95
N SER A 313 -4.49 15.51 52.02
CA SER A 313 -3.81 15.71 53.33
C SER A 313 -2.33 16.17 53.43
N GLY A 314 -2.13 17.31 54.13
CA GLY A 314 -1.04 17.43 55.12
C GLY A 314 -0.24 18.74 55.16
N LEU A 315 -0.37 19.45 56.29
CA LEU A 315 0.59 20.39 56.92
C LEU A 315 0.59 21.89 56.52
N CYS A 316 -0.23 22.64 57.28
CA CYS A 316 0.03 23.89 58.02
C CYS A 316 0.66 25.17 57.38
N PRO A 317 0.32 26.36 57.93
CA PRO A 317 0.36 27.65 57.23
C PRO A 317 1.45 28.61 57.74
N LEU A 318 1.75 29.68 56.99
CA LEU A 318 2.44 30.85 57.55
C LEU A 318 2.02 32.17 56.89
N SER A 319 1.91 33.16 57.78
CA SER A 319 1.27 34.49 57.72
C SER A 319 1.74 35.51 56.66
N PRO A 320 0.97 36.62 56.51
CA PRO A 320 1.23 37.74 55.61
C PRO A 320 1.92 38.94 56.28
N ALA A 321 2.66 39.74 55.50
CA ALA A 321 3.20 41.08 55.81
C ALA A 321 4.04 41.52 54.59
N LEU A 322 4.20 42.76 54.14
CA LEU A 322 3.76 44.10 54.51
C LEU A 322 4.39 45.03 53.44
N VAL A 323 3.60 45.89 52.79
CA VAL A 323 3.88 47.29 52.38
C VAL A 323 5.20 47.63 51.61
N HIS A 324 5.11 48.21 50.40
CA HIS A 324 5.26 49.67 50.21
C HIS A 324 4.90 50.15 48.79
N HIS A 325 4.08 51.19 48.81
CA HIS A 325 3.64 52.08 47.73
C HIS A 325 4.75 53.10 47.44
N ILE A 326 5.15 53.32 46.17
CA ILE A 326 5.60 54.64 45.67
C ILE A 326 5.14 54.79 44.21
N GLU A 327 4.32 55.80 44.03
CA GLU A 327 3.77 56.36 42.79
C GLU A 327 4.73 57.45 42.28
N HIS A 328 4.98 57.55 40.97
CA HIS A 328 5.25 58.84 40.34
C HIS A 328 4.91 58.85 38.83
N LYS A 329 4.14 59.88 38.50
CA LYS A 329 3.41 60.26 37.29
C LYS A 329 4.33 60.81 36.16
N PRO A 330 3.93 60.72 34.87
CA PRO A 330 4.73 61.18 33.72
C PRO A 330 4.50 62.67 33.41
N PRO A 331 5.35 63.30 32.59
CA PRO A 331 4.99 64.48 31.83
C PRO A 331 4.88 64.16 30.33
N GLY A 332 3.82 64.67 29.69
CA GLY A 332 3.72 64.78 28.24
C GLY A 332 4.22 66.14 27.74
N GLY A 333 4.36 66.26 26.42
CA GLY A 333 4.29 67.51 25.67
C GLY A 333 5.62 68.12 25.24
N ASN A 334 6.07 67.81 24.02
CA ASN A 334 5.95 68.68 22.84
C ASN A 334 6.40 67.92 21.58
#